data_AF-A0A3D3JNE2-F1
#
_entry.id   AF-A0A3D3JNE2-F1
#
_cell.length_a   1.000
_cell.length_b   1.000
_cell.length_c   1.000
_cell.angle_alpha   90.00
_cell.angle_beta   90.00
_cell.angle_gamma   90.00
#
_symmetry.space_group_name_H-M   'P 1'
#
loop_
_entity.id
_entity.type
_entity.pdbx_description
1 polymer ?
#
loop_
_entity_poly.entity_id
_entity_poly.type
_entity_poly.pdbx_seq_one_letter_code
_entity_poly.pdbx_strand_id
1 'polypeptide(L)' 'MYVGRIVAVGRNANGAACGLYRVSSRSFPNREARILENSVAILPKPGHEDDIYKNPYIAYNCVKLV' A
#
# COMPACT_ATOMS: atom_id res chain seq x y z
N MET A 1 -8.74 18.60 -2.90
CA MET A 1 -7.39 18.03 -3.14
C MET A 1 -7.43 16.51 -2.97
N TYR A 2 -7.09 15.71 -3.98
CA TYR A 2 -7.01 14.24 -3.90
C TYR A 2 -5.92 13.72 -4.84
N VAL A 3 -4.86 13.16 -4.26
CA VAL A 3 -3.65 12.71 -4.99
C VAL A 3 -3.64 11.19 -5.21
N GLY A 4 -4.55 10.46 -4.57
CA GLY A 4 -4.62 9.00 -4.69
C GLY A 4 -3.52 8.30 -3.88
N ARG A 5 -2.70 7.48 -4.56
CA ARG A 5 -1.62 6.72 -3.93
C ARG A 5 -0.39 7.59 -3.84
N ILE A 6 0.27 7.60 -2.68
CA ILE A 6 1.39 8.48 -2.38
C ILE A 6 2.56 7.62 -1.91
N VAL A 7 3.73 7.91 -2.45
CA VAL A 7 5.01 7.38 -1.99
C VAL A 7 5.90 8.54 -1.56
N ALA A 8 6.67 8.35 -0.50
CA ALA A 8 7.70 9.29 -0.07
C ALA A 8 8.97 8.51 0.27
N VAL A 9 10.12 9.10 -0.04
CA VAL A 9 11.44 8.53 0.25
C VAL A 9 12.34 9.63 0.82
N GLY A 10 13.23 9.26 1.73
CA GLY A 10 14.14 10.22 2.34
C GLY A 10 15.02 9.59 3.41
N ARG A 11 15.61 10.44 4.26
CA ARG A 11 16.33 10.03 5.46
C ARG A 11 15.67 10.64 6.68
N ASN A 12 15.64 9.92 7.78
CA ASN A 12 15.21 10.49 9.07
C ASN A 12 16.35 11.32 9.70
N ALA A 13 16.07 11.94 10.86
CA ALA A 13 17.04 12.75 11.59
C ALA A 13 18.32 11.99 12.00
N ASN A 14 18.25 10.66 12.11
CA ASN A 14 19.38 9.79 12.43
C ASN A 14 20.15 9.33 11.16
N GLY A 15 19.80 9.86 9.98
CA GLY A 15 20.43 9.52 8.72
C GLY A 15 19.98 8.19 8.10
N ALA A 16 19.08 7.44 8.74
CA ALA A 16 18.58 6.16 8.23
C ALA A 16 17.62 6.38 7.05
N ALA A 17 17.72 5.53 6.03
CA ALA A 17 16.80 5.55 4.89
C ALA A 17 15.37 5.24 5.34
N CYS A 18 14.39 5.97 4.80
CA CYS A 18 12.99 5.80 5.11
C CYS A 18 12.17 5.83 3.82
N GLY A 19 11.25 4.87 3.71
CA GLY A 19 10.20 4.86 2.69
C GLY A 19 8.83 4.89 3.36
N LEU A 20 7.90 5.67 2.81
CA LEU A 20 6.51 5.70 3.24
C LEU A 20 5.62 5.41 2.03
N TYR A 21 4.55 4.66 2.28
CA TYR A 21 3.52 4.40 1.29
C TYR A 21 2.14 4.61 1.91
N ARG A 22 1.28 5.34 1.21
CA ARG A 22 -0.11 5.58 1.60
C ARG A 22 -1.05 5.31 0.45
N VAL A 23 -2.05 4.47 0.71
CA VAL A 23 -3.21 4.33 -0.17
C VAL A 23 -4.27 5.34 0.24
N SER A 24 -4.63 6.25 -0.66
CA SER A 24 -5.88 7.01 -0.56
C SER A 24 -6.77 6.59 -1.74
N SER A 25 -8.00 6.21 -1.44
CA SER A 25 -8.93 5.62 -2.42
C SER A 25 -10.36 5.99 -2.10
N ARG A 26 -11.12 6.40 -3.12
CA ARG A 26 -12.58 6.64 -3.01
C ARG A 26 -13.37 5.39 -3.38
N SER A 27 -13.06 4.79 -4.53
CA SER A 27 -13.81 3.65 -5.09
C SER A 27 -13.50 2.32 -4.43
N PHE A 28 -12.30 2.15 -3.87
CA PHE A 28 -11.86 0.92 -3.20
C PHE A 28 -11.24 1.24 -1.83
N PRO A 29 -12.06 1.64 -0.84
CA PRO A 29 -11.59 2.03 0.49
C PRO A 29 -11.31 0.83 1.42
N ASN A 30 -11.89 -0.33 1.15
CA ASN A 30 -11.81 -1.52 2.01
C ASN A 30 -10.54 -2.33 1.79
N ARG A 31 -9.40 -1.70 2.03
CA ARG A 31 -8.07 -2.31 1.91
C ARG A 31 -7.21 -2.01 3.13
N GLU A 32 -6.21 -2.84 3.32
CA GLU A 32 -5.24 -2.72 4.40
C GLU A 32 -3.82 -3.04 3.90
N ALA A 33 -2.83 -2.54 4.63
CA ALA A 33 -1.44 -2.93 4.44
C ALA A 33 -1.14 -4.13 5.34
N ARG A 34 -0.68 -5.24 4.76
CA ARG A 34 -0.20 -6.42 5.49
C ARG A 34 1.31 -6.54 5.36
N ILE A 35 1.97 -6.71 6.50
CA ILE A 35 3.40 -6.99 6.55
C ILE A 35 3.60 -8.49 6.26
N LEU A 36 4.45 -8.79 5.29
CA LEU A 36 4.94 -10.12 4.94
C LEU A 36 6.44 -10.19 5.30
N GLU A 37 7.08 -11.35 5.10
CA GLU A 37 8.49 -11.56 5.48
C GLU A 37 9.43 -10.46 4.94
N ASN A 38 9.45 -10.24 3.61
CA ASN A 38 10.32 -9.25 2.95
C ASN A 38 9.54 -8.19 2.15
N SER A 39 8.26 -7.98 2.47
CA SER A 39 7.43 -7.01 1.72
C SER A 39 6.25 -6.51 2.51
N VAL A 40 5.64 -5.43 2.02
CA VAL A 40 4.33 -4.96 2.50
C VAL A 40 3.36 -5.01 1.33
N ALA A 41 2.24 -5.69 1.52
CA ALA A 41 1.20 -5.85 0.52
C ALA A 41 -0.02 -4.99 0.85
N ILE A 42 -0.61 -4.35 -0.15
CA ILE A 42 -1.94 -3.78 -0.07
C ILE A 42 -2.93 -4.84 -0.52
N LEU A 43 -3.86 -5.22 0.34
CA LEU A 43 -4.85 -6.27 0.08
C LEU A 43 -6.26 -5.82 0.50
N PRO A 44 -7.33 -6.37 -0.08
CA PRO A 44 -8.67 -6.21 0.44
C PRO A 44 -8.79 -6.69 1.90
N LYS A 45 -9.62 -6.00 2.67
CA LYS A 45 -10.01 -6.44 4.02
C LYS A 45 -10.89 -7.70 3.94
N PRO A 46 -11.02 -8.46 5.03
CA PRO A 46 -11.96 -9.57 5.10
C PRO A 46 -13.38 -9.17 4.66
N GLY A 47 -13.99 -9.96 3.77
CA GLY A 47 -15.31 -9.68 3.17
C GLY A 47 -15.30 -8.82 1.91
N HIS A 48 -14.11 -8.43 1.43
CA HIS A 48 -13.92 -7.65 0.19
C HIS A 48 -12.93 -8.29 -0.79
N GLU A 49 -12.62 -9.57 -0.61
CA GLU A 49 -11.62 -10.32 -1.38
C GLU A 49 -11.92 -10.28 -2.88
N ASP A 50 -13.19 -10.38 -3.28
CA ASP A 50 -13.62 -10.40 -4.68
C ASP A 50 -13.40 -9.08 -5.43
N ASP A 51 -13.08 -7.97 -4.74
CA ASP A 51 -12.82 -6.70 -5.39
C ASP A 51 -11.61 -6.78 -6.34
N ILE A 52 -10.70 -7.74 -6.15
CA ILE A 52 -9.55 -7.97 -7.04
C ILE A 52 -9.99 -8.35 -8.46
N TYR A 53 -11.12 -9.05 -8.61
CA TYR A 53 -11.66 -9.43 -9.91
C TYR A 53 -12.35 -8.26 -10.61
N LYS A 54 -12.82 -7.26 -9.84
CA LYS A 54 -13.38 -6.02 -10.38
C LYS A 54 -12.29 -5.08 -10.87
N ASN A 55 -11.13 -5.07 -10.20
CA ASN A 55 -10.03 -4.19 -10.58
C ASN A 55 -8.67 -4.81 -10.22
N PRO A 56 -7.83 -5.14 -11.22
CA PRO A 56 -6.54 -5.81 -10.97
C PRO A 56 -5.48 -4.90 -10.32
N TYR A 57 -5.73 -3.59 -10.20
CA TYR A 57 -4.76 -2.62 -9.67
C TYR A 57 -4.92 -2.32 -8.17
N ILE A 58 -5.75 -3.08 -7.46
CA ILE A 58 -6.07 -2.78 -6.06
C ILE A 58 -5.29 -3.64 -5.05
N ALA A 59 -4.71 -4.76 -5.50
CA ALA A 59 -3.94 -5.70 -4.69
C ALA A 59 -2.51 -5.87 -5.27
N TYR A 60 -1.48 -5.55 -4.47
CA TYR A 60 -0.08 -5.56 -4.91
C TYR A 60 0.88 -5.37 -3.73
N ASN A 61 2.16 -5.72 -3.92
CA ASN A 61 3.23 -5.35 -3.00
C ASN A 61 3.60 -3.88 -3.20
N CYS A 62 3.40 -3.04 -2.17
CA CYS A 62 3.77 -1.63 -2.22
C CYS A 62 5.21 -1.37 -1.77
N VAL A 63 5.81 -2.30 -1.02
CA VAL A 63 7.21 -2.27 -0.60
C VAL A 63 7.78 -3.67 -0.75
N LYS A 64 9.02 -3.77 -1.23
CA LYS A 64 9.81 -5.01 -1.25
C LYS A 64 11.22 -4.70 -0.76
N LEU A 65 11.70 -5.48 0.20
CA LEU A 65 13.09 -5.44 0.66
C LEU A 65 13.86 -6.51 -0.12
N VAL A 66 14.98 -6.12 -0.73
CA VAL A 66 15.83 -6.95 -1.59
C VAL A 66 17.26 -6.99 -1.08
#